data_AF-A0AAD7GSE0-F1
#
_entry.id   AF-A0AAD7GSE0-F1
#
_cell.length_a   1.000
_cell.length_b   1.000
_cell.length_c   1.000
_cell.angle_alpha   90.00
_cell.angle_beta   90.00
_cell.angle_gamma   90.00
#
_symmetry.space_group_name_H-M   'P 1'
#
loop_
_entity.id
_entity.type
_entity.pdbx_description
1 polymer ?
#
loop_
_entity_poly.entity_id
_entity_poly.type
_entity_poly.pdbx_seq_one_letter_code
_entity_poly.pdbx_strand_id
1 'polypeptide(L)'
;MDLETSSAGALQVKERDPSRLSILTLPTELVGEIFAHFLPSPSVLSLSPTLLSHVCHAWREITIAIPSLWRAIAFSVRGRSSPAEGRLHIMDLWLKRSRGCALSLEITGTYWGSASAAVALIVLHAARWEYVMLHVSPADFRRLVAPLPMLRRLGLSFDGPIDDPLPAPDAPLLRAVALDFNYETQSPIALPWAYLTSLTIINTTPEECAPLLQQTLNLVHCELGLVHNDTVLQDITLPRLESFILTVGGYYSLTSFLAVLQVPSLRILRIADAFPGNSPVESLRSFIAKSGCTLEELAVTGTRSTERDEAYRQAFPSIPRLSFPSE
;
A
#
# COMPACT_ATOMS: atom_id res chain seq x y z
N MET A 1 -56.81 -12.58 67.77
CA MET A 1 -56.90 -11.37 66.93
C MET A 1 -55.48 -11.00 66.60
N ASP A 2 -55.02 -11.65 65.54
CA ASP A 2 -53.96 -11.31 64.59
C ASP A 2 -52.54 -11.05 65.08
N LEU A 3 -51.78 -12.14 64.90
CA LEU A 3 -50.34 -12.26 64.74
C LEU A 3 -49.82 -11.28 63.69
N GLU A 4 -48.64 -10.67 63.93
CA GLU A 4 -47.49 -10.90 63.05
C GLU A 4 -46.18 -10.38 63.65
N THR A 5 -45.14 -11.11 63.30
CA THR A 5 -43.83 -11.23 63.92
C THR A 5 -42.76 -10.38 63.24
N SER A 6 -41.88 -9.81 64.07
CA SER A 6 -40.41 -9.78 63.92
C SER A 6 -39.79 -10.06 62.54
N SER A 7 -39.04 -9.09 62.00
CA SER A 7 -37.87 -9.38 61.15
C SER A 7 -36.83 -8.26 61.22
N ALA A 8 -35.59 -8.69 61.39
CA ALA A 8 -34.40 -7.89 61.64
C ALA A 8 -33.89 -7.20 60.36
N GLY A 9 -33.45 -5.95 60.50
CA GLY A 9 -32.74 -5.23 59.45
C GLY A 9 -31.32 -5.77 59.26
N ALA A 10 -31.12 -6.57 58.22
CA ALA A 10 -29.80 -6.94 57.71
C ALA A 10 -29.58 -6.32 56.31
N LEU A 11 -28.60 -5.41 56.26
CA LEU A 11 -27.64 -5.08 55.19
C LEU A 11 -28.01 -5.39 53.73
N GLN A 12 -27.87 -4.38 52.85
CA GLN A 12 -27.33 -4.61 51.51
C GLN A 12 -26.26 -3.56 51.17
N VAL A 13 -25.01 -3.92 51.46
CA VAL A 13 -23.87 -3.42 50.68
C VAL A 13 -24.05 -3.99 49.28
N LYS A 14 -24.24 -3.10 48.30
CA LYS A 14 -24.44 -3.47 46.90
C LYS A 14 -23.12 -4.02 46.36
N GLU A 15 -22.93 -5.33 46.45
CA GLU A 15 -21.84 -6.04 45.77
C GLU A 15 -21.88 -5.69 44.27
N ARG A 16 -20.79 -5.12 43.76
CA ARG A 16 -20.62 -4.89 42.33
C ARG A 16 -20.41 -6.25 41.67
N ASP A 17 -21.34 -6.61 40.79
CA ASP A 17 -21.29 -7.81 39.96
C ASP A 17 -19.97 -7.89 39.16
N PRO A 18 -19.09 -8.88 39.42
CA PRO A 18 -17.82 -9.05 38.71
C PRO A 18 -17.99 -9.46 37.24
N SER A 19 -19.21 -9.73 36.77
CA SER A 19 -19.50 -10.09 35.37
C SER A 19 -19.57 -8.90 34.40
N ARG A 20 -19.41 -7.65 34.88
CA ARG A 20 -19.36 -6.43 34.05
C ARG A 20 -18.04 -5.68 34.17
N LEU A 21 -16.92 -6.38 33.97
CA LEU A 21 -15.63 -5.73 33.80
C LEU A 21 -15.67 -4.89 32.52
N SER A 22 -15.75 -3.57 32.70
CA SER A 22 -15.63 -2.62 31.58
C SER A 22 -14.17 -2.55 31.17
N ILE A 23 -13.90 -2.43 29.86
CA ILE A 23 -12.54 -2.14 29.37
C ILE A 23 -11.92 -0.89 30.03
N LEU A 24 -12.76 0.02 30.53
CA LEU A 24 -12.36 1.23 31.25
C LEU A 24 -11.79 0.99 32.66
N THR A 25 -11.81 -0.24 33.15
CA THR A 25 -11.10 -0.59 34.40
C THR A 25 -9.60 -0.82 34.16
N LEU A 26 -9.18 -0.95 32.90
CA LEU A 26 -7.76 -1.05 32.53
C LEU A 26 -7.10 0.34 32.56
N PRO A 27 -5.78 0.42 32.82
CA PRO A 27 -4.99 1.62 32.58
C PRO A 27 -5.16 2.13 31.15
N THR A 28 -5.13 3.46 30.98
CA THR A 28 -5.34 4.13 29.68
C THR A 28 -4.35 3.65 28.63
N GLU A 29 -3.14 3.29 29.02
CA GLU A 29 -2.11 2.72 28.16
C GLU A 29 -2.56 1.40 27.54
N LEU A 30 -3.15 0.49 28.33
CA LEU A 30 -3.62 -0.80 27.85
C LEU A 30 -4.86 -0.67 26.95
N VAL A 31 -5.78 0.24 27.29
CA VAL A 31 -6.91 0.56 26.42
C VAL A 31 -6.41 1.12 25.09
N GLY A 32 -5.36 1.95 25.14
CA GLY A 32 -4.70 2.49 23.97
C GLY A 32 -4.08 1.45 23.05
N GLU A 33 -3.37 0.47 23.62
CA GLU A 33 -2.83 -0.66 22.85
C GLU A 33 -3.95 -1.49 22.20
N ILE A 34 -5.06 -1.74 22.92
CA ILE A 34 -6.22 -2.42 22.36
C ILE A 34 -6.79 -1.62 21.17
N PHE A 35 -6.88 -0.30 21.30
CA PHE A 35 -7.33 0.58 20.21
C PHE A 35 -6.37 0.55 19.02
N ALA A 36 -5.06 0.51 19.26
CA ALA A 36 -4.06 0.42 18.20
C ALA A 36 -4.16 -0.90 17.43
N HIS A 37 -4.45 -2.02 18.12
CA HIS A 37 -4.68 -3.32 17.49
C HIS A 37 -6.01 -3.42 16.73
N PHE A 38 -7.01 -2.63 17.10
CA PHE A 38 -8.26 -2.54 16.36
C PHE A 38 -8.09 -1.81 15.02
N LEU A 39 -7.21 -0.82 14.97
CA LEU A 39 -6.91 -0.11 13.73
C LEU A 39 -5.99 -0.95 12.84
N PRO A 40 -6.15 -0.86 11.50
CA PRO A 40 -5.22 -1.49 10.58
C PRO A 40 -3.82 -0.92 10.77
N SER A 41 -2.82 -1.65 10.29
CA SER A 41 -1.44 -1.14 10.19
C SER A 41 -1.46 0.28 9.59
N PRO A 42 -0.62 1.21 10.06
CA PRO A 42 -0.55 2.55 9.48
C PRO A 42 -0.31 2.57 7.97
N SER A 43 0.25 1.49 7.40
CA SER A 43 0.41 1.29 5.96
C SER A 43 -0.89 0.99 5.20
N VAL A 44 -2.02 0.80 5.89
CA VAL A 44 -3.34 0.47 5.34
C VAL A 44 -4.37 1.42 5.97
N LEU A 45 -4.82 2.42 5.22
CA LEU A 45 -5.63 3.53 5.74
C LEU A 45 -7.15 3.24 5.69
N SER A 46 -7.60 2.10 6.22
CA SER A 46 -8.99 1.64 6.05
C SER A 46 -9.95 1.95 7.21
N LEU A 47 -9.47 2.10 8.45
CA LEU A 47 -10.31 2.43 9.61
C LEU A 47 -9.85 3.72 10.30
N SER A 48 -10.83 4.51 10.75
CA SER A 48 -10.59 5.79 11.41
C SER A 48 -10.62 5.66 12.94
N PRO A 49 -9.67 6.24 13.68
CA PRO A 49 -9.73 6.34 15.14
C PRO A 49 -10.99 7.07 15.63
N THR A 50 -11.62 7.89 14.78
CA THR A 50 -12.86 8.58 15.17
C THR A 50 -13.98 7.62 15.57
N LEU A 51 -14.02 6.40 15.02
CA LEU A 51 -15.01 5.38 15.40
C LEU A 51 -14.97 5.08 16.90
N LEU A 52 -13.76 4.96 17.47
CA LEU A 52 -13.55 4.73 18.89
C LEU A 52 -14.01 5.93 19.73
N SER A 53 -13.83 7.14 19.20
CA SER A 53 -14.24 8.39 19.86
C SER A 53 -15.76 8.60 19.94
N HIS A 54 -16.55 7.80 19.21
CA HIS A 54 -18.02 7.88 19.22
C HIS A 54 -18.68 6.88 20.18
N VAL A 55 -17.94 5.97 20.80
CA VAL A 55 -18.51 4.95 21.71
C VAL A 55 -19.00 5.56 23.02
N CYS A 56 -18.12 6.26 23.75
CA CYS A 56 -18.49 7.00 24.96
C CYS A 56 -17.48 8.11 25.26
N HIS A 57 -17.78 8.96 26.25
CA HIS A 57 -16.89 10.07 26.65
C HIS A 57 -15.48 9.59 27.03
N ALA A 58 -15.37 8.52 27.82
CA ALA A 58 -14.07 8.01 28.24
C ALA A 58 -13.22 7.51 27.06
N TRP A 59 -13.84 6.80 26.11
CA TRP A 59 -13.12 6.33 24.91
C TRP A 59 -12.67 7.49 24.05
N ARG A 60 -13.46 8.56 23.96
CA ARG A 60 -13.08 9.79 23.26
C ARG A 60 -11.83 10.42 23.86
N GLU A 61 -11.80 10.61 25.17
CA GLU A 61 -10.65 11.18 25.87
C GLU A 61 -9.39 10.33 25.65
N ILE A 62 -9.51 9.00 25.80
CA ILE A 62 -8.41 8.05 25.57
C ILE A 62 -7.92 8.15 24.11
N THR A 63 -8.85 8.07 23.15
CA THR A 63 -8.52 8.13 21.72
C THR A 63 -7.79 9.42 21.37
N ILE A 64 -8.26 10.57 21.86
CA ILE A 64 -7.63 11.88 21.60
C ILE A 64 -6.25 11.99 22.26
N ALA A 65 -6.07 11.41 23.45
CA ALA A 65 -4.83 11.51 24.20
C ALA A 65 -3.66 10.74 23.57
N ILE A 66 -3.94 9.69 22.80
CA ILE A 66 -2.95 8.75 22.25
C ILE A 66 -2.54 9.16 20.82
N PRO A 67 -1.32 9.69 20.61
CA PRO A 67 -0.93 10.25 19.31
C PRO A 67 -0.79 9.20 18.19
N SER A 68 -0.39 7.98 18.53
CA SER A 68 -0.18 6.90 17.55
C SER A 68 -1.45 6.52 16.80
N LEU A 69 -2.64 6.75 17.38
CA LEU A 69 -3.92 6.48 16.71
C LEU A 69 -4.23 7.48 15.58
N TRP A 70 -3.60 8.67 15.58
CA TRP A 70 -3.86 9.75 14.62
C TRP A 70 -2.78 9.86 13.52
N ARG A 71 -1.82 8.94 13.50
CA ARG A 71 -0.64 9.01 12.62
C ARG A 71 -0.91 8.64 11.15
N ALA A 72 -2.02 7.96 10.90
CA ALA A 72 -2.44 7.47 9.59
C ALA A 72 -3.53 8.42 9.05
N ILE A 73 -3.25 9.13 7.96
CA ILE A 73 -4.12 10.19 7.42
C ILE A 73 -4.34 9.96 5.94
N ALA A 74 -5.59 9.70 5.55
CA ALA A 74 -6.01 9.67 4.16
C ALA A 74 -6.82 10.93 3.83
N PHE A 75 -6.44 11.60 2.75
CA PHE A 75 -7.14 12.76 2.22
C PHE A 75 -7.43 12.53 0.73
N SER A 76 -8.71 12.36 0.41
CA SER A 76 -9.16 12.20 -0.98
C SER A 76 -9.97 13.41 -1.43
N VAL A 77 -9.56 14.07 -2.52
CA VAL A 77 -10.33 15.13 -3.19
C VAL A 77 -11.20 14.48 -4.27
N ARG A 78 -12.50 14.33 -3.98
CA ARG A 78 -13.49 13.83 -4.94
C ARG A 78 -14.47 14.93 -5.33
N GLY A 79 -14.43 15.36 -6.59
CA GLY A 79 -15.40 16.30 -7.18
C GLY A 79 -15.15 17.78 -6.88
N ARG A 80 -15.76 18.66 -7.69
CA ARG A 80 -15.68 20.14 -7.57
C ARG A 80 -16.44 20.71 -6.36
N SER A 81 -17.32 19.90 -5.74
CA SER A 81 -18.31 20.37 -4.75
C SER A 81 -18.02 19.95 -3.32
N SER A 82 -16.89 19.28 -3.05
CA SER A 82 -16.50 18.93 -1.69
C SER A 82 -15.95 20.17 -0.98
N PRO A 83 -16.50 20.60 0.18
CA PRO A 83 -15.93 21.71 0.95
C PRO A 83 -14.54 21.31 1.45
N ALA A 84 -13.51 21.71 0.70
CA ALA A 84 -12.13 21.38 0.96
C ALA A 84 -11.68 21.88 2.34
N GLU A 85 -12.19 23.03 2.78
CA GLU A 85 -11.84 23.67 4.05
C GLU A 85 -12.12 22.77 5.26
N GLY A 86 -13.30 22.13 5.33
CA GLY A 86 -13.66 21.26 6.43
C GLY A 86 -12.75 20.02 6.51
N ARG A 87 -12.39 19.45 5.37
CA ARG A 87 -11.48 18.29 5.31
C ARG A 87 -10.05 18.68 5.64
N LEU A 88 -9.58 19.83 5.16
CA LEU A 88 -8.27 20.38 5.49
C LEU A 88 -8.16 20.67 6.99
N HIS A 89 -9.23 21.19 7.61
CA HIS A 89 -9.29 21.39 9.05
C HIS A 89 -9.21 20.06 9.83
N ILE A 90 -9.91 19.01 9.36
CA ILE A 90 -9.81 17.68 9.96
C ILE A 90 -8.38 17.14 9.83
N MET A 91 -7.75 17.30 8.66
CA MET A 91 -6.36 16.87 8.46
C MET A 91 -5.39 17.61 9.38
N ASP A 92 -5.49 18.93 9.49
CA ASP A 92 -4.71 19.75 10.44
C ASP A 92 -4.90 19.26 11.89
N LEU A 93 -6.14 18.95 12.27
CA LEU A 93 -6.43 18.39 13.59
C LEU A 93 -5.74 17.03 13.82
N TRP A 94 -5.71 16.14 12.82
CA TRP A 94 -5.04 14.85 12.93
C TRP A 94 -3.51 15.00 12.97
N LEU A 95 -2.96 15.92 12.17
CA LEU A 95 -1.54 16.28 12.22
C LEU A 95 -1.13 16.81 13.60
N LYS A 96 -1.96 17.64 14.22
CA LYS A 96 -1.75 18.13 15.59
C LYS A 96 -1.84 17.01 16.63
N ARG A 97 -2.84 16.12 16.51
CA ARG A 97 -3.04 15.00 17.46
C ARG A 97 -1.95 13.94 17.37
N SER A 98 -1.39 13.71 16.19
CA SER A 98 -0.30 12.75 15.99
C SER A 98 1.04 13.18 16.58
N ARG A 99 1.17 14.44 17.04
CA ARG A 99 2.33 14.99 17.78
C ARG A 99 3.68 14.70 17.13
N GLY A 100 4.49 13.81 17.69
CA GLY A 100 5.82 13.45 17.18
C GLY A 100 5.86 12.12 16.43
N CYS A 101 4.73 11.44 16.25
CA CYS A 101 4.70 10.13 15.60
C CYS A 101 5.09 10.22 14.13
N ALA A 102 5.78 9.21 13.63
CA ALA A 102 6.00 9.06 12.20
C ALA A 102 4.65 8.95 11.45
N LEU A 103 4.50 9.63 10.32
CA LEU A 103 3.25 9.80 9.61
C LEU A 103 3.12 8.79 8.47
N SER A 104 1.90 8.27 8.30
CA SER A 104 1.46 7.57 7.11
C SER A 104 0.41 8.41 6.41
N LEU A 105 0.68 8.87 5.20
CA LEU A 105 -0.12 9.84 4.48
C LEU A 105 -0.53 9.29 3.12
N GLU A 106 -1.80 9.42 2.76
CA GLU A 106 -2.29 9.18 1.41
C GLU A 106 -3.09 10.38 0.95
N ILE A 107 -2.55 11.14 0.00
CA ILE A 107 -3.19 12.30 -0.59
C ILE A 107 -3.52 11.96 -2.05
N THR A 108 -4.79 11.72 -2.32
CA THR A 108 -5.30 11.35 -3.65
C THR A 108 -6.36 12.34 -4.11
N GLY A 109 -6.56 12.46 -5.42
CA GLY A 109 -7.68 13.24 -5.94
C GLY A 109 -7.45 13.73 -7.36
N THR A 110 -8.54 14.02 -8.08
CA THR A 110 -8.50 14.38 -9.51
C THR A 110 -8.56 15.89 -9.76
N TYR A 111 -8.57 16.72 -8.70
CA TYR A 111 -8.73 18.17 -8.79
C TYR A 111 -7.68 18.91 -7.94
N TRP A 112 -6.87 19.70 -8.62
CA TRP A 112 -5.59 20.23 -8.14
C TRP A 112 -5.65 21.36 -7.11
N GLY A 113 -6.73 22.14 -7.09
CA GLY A 113 -6.85 23.27 -6.17
C GLY A 113 -6.79 22.85 -4.69
N SER A 114 -7.53 21.81 -4.30
CA SER A 114 -7.57 21.33 -2.92
C SER A 114 -6.42 20.38 -2.57
N ALA A 115 -5.88 19.65 -3.57
CA ALA A 115 -4.69 18.82 -3.39
C ALA A 115 -3.46 19.69 -3.07
N SER A 116 -3.31 20.84 -3.73
CA SER A 116 -2.21 21.78 -3.46
C SER A 116 -2.20 22.29 -2.02
N ALA A 117 -3.36 22.70 -1.49
CA ALA A 117 -3.47 23.13 -0.09
C ALA A 117 -3.19 21.99 0.91
N ALA A 118 -3.63 20.77 0.59
CA ALA A 118 -3.35 19.59 1.41
C ALA A 118 -1.85 19.28 1.45
N VAL A 119 -1.20 19.27 0.29
CA VAL A 119 0.25 19.07 0.13
C VAL A 119 1.01 20.15 0.90
N ALA A 120 0.65 21.42 0.75
CA ALA A 120 1.27 22.52 1.48
C ALA A 120 1.22 22.33 3.01
N LEU A 121 0.09 21.82 3.53
CA LEU A 121 -0.07 21.54 4.95
C LEU A 121 0.84 20.39 5.42
N ILE A 122 0.88 19.28 4.68
CA ILE A 122 1.63 18.09 5.11
C ILE A 122 3.15 18.25 4.94
N VAL A 123 3.62 19.08 4.01
CA VAL A 123 5.05 19.37 3.79
C VAL A 123 5.70 19.95 5.04
N LEU A 124 4.95 20.75 5.82
CA LEU A 124 5.42 21.29 7.10
C LEU A 124 5.78 20.20 8.13
N HIS A 125 5.34 18.96 7.89
CA HIS A 125 5.60 17.80 8.73
C HIS A 125 6.48 16.74 8.03
N ALA A 126 7.16 17.11 6.94
CA ALA A 126 7.98 16.21 6.10
C ALA A 126 9.01 15.39 6.88
N ALA A 127 9.61 15.95 7.92
CA ALA A 127 10.59 15.25 8.77
C ALA A 127 10.02 13.99 9.46
N ARG A 128 8.70 13.92 9.62
CA ARG A 128 7.99 12.79 10.25
C ARG A 128 7.45 11.79 9.24
N TRP A 129 7.57 12.03 7.94
CA TRP A 129 6.98 11.14 6.93
C TRP A 129 7.66 9.77 6.94
N GLU A 130 6.88 8.70 7.09
CA GLU A 130 7.36 7.31 7.01
C GLU A 130 6.81 6.58 5.79
N TYR A 131 5.50 6.72 5.54
CA TYR A 131 4.83 6.18 4.35
C TYR A 131 4.01 7.28 3.71
N VAL A 132 4.25 7.57 2.44
CA VAL A 132 3.58 8.68 1.77
C VAL A 132 3.20 8.30 0.36
N MET A 133 1.93 8.45 0.02
CA MET A 133 1.38 8.32 -1.34
C MET A 133 0.82 9.68 -1.76
N LEU A 134 1.35 10.25 -2.84
CA LEU A 134 0.99 11.57 -3.32
C LEU A 134 0.54 11.52 -4.78
N HIS A 135 -0.59 12.15 -5.06
CA HIS A 135 -0.92 12.62 -6.39
C HIS A 135 -0.55 14.11 -6.49
N VAL A 136 0.57 14.43 -7.13
CA VAL A 136 1.20 15.78 -7.14
C VAL A 136 1.70 16.17 -8.53
N SER A 137 1.77 17.47 -8.80
CA SER A 137 2.22 17.98 -10.07
C SER A 137 3.73 17.89 -10.08
N PRO A 138 4.38 17.73 -11.25
CA PRO A 138 5.83 17.73 -11.31
C PRO A 138 6.44 18.98 -10.67
N ALA A 139 5.78 20.13 -10.80
CA ALA A 139 6.21 21.38 -10.18
C ALA A 139 6.11 21.38 -8.65
N ASP A 140 5.03 20.84 -8.08
CA ASP A 140 4.87 20.73 -6.62
C ASP A 140 5.84 19.70 -6.04
N PHE A 141 6.09 18.59 -6.73
CA PHE A 141 7.11 17.63 -6.34
C PHE A 141 8.53 18.24 -6.33
N ARG A 142 8.87 19.10 -7.30
CA ARG A 142 10.16 19.81 -7.27
C ARG A 142 10.30 20.74 -6.06
N ARG A 143 9.20 21.21 -5.48
CA ARG A 143 9.22 22.06 -4.27
C ARG A 143 9.36 21.24 -2.98
N LEU A 144 9.16 19.93 -3.04
CA LEU A 144 9.34 18.98 -1.93
C LEU A 144 10.83 18.71 -1.62
N VAL A 145 11.71 19.71 -1.73
CA VAL A 145 13.12 19.63 -1.35
C VAL A 145 13.25 19.79 0.17
N ALA A 146 12.70 18.83 0.90
CA ALA A 146 12.88 18.70 2.34
C ALA A 146 13.66 17.42 2.63
N PRO A 147 14.53 17.39 3.66
CA PRO A 147 15.04 16.13 4.19
C PRO A 147 13.87 15.26 4.64
N LEU A 148 13.84 14.01 4.19
CA LEU A 148 12.83 13.00 4.52
C LEU A 148 13.49 11.87 5.33
N PRO A 149 14.00 12.17 6.55
CA PRO A 149 14.89 11.28 7.30
C PRO A 149 14.20 9.98 7.76
N MET A 150 12.88 9.97 7.89
CA MET A 150 12.09 8.81 8.33
C MET A 150 11.44 8.04 7.18
N LEU A 151 11.55 8.54 5.93
CA LEU A 151 10.76 8.03 4.82
C LEU A 151 11.24 6.64 4.39
N ARG A 152 10.32 5.67 4.44
CA ARG A 152 10.55 4.27 4.09
C ARG A 152 9.84 3.85 2.82
N ARG A 153 8.65 4.43 2.57
CA ARG A 153 7.87 4.16 1.35
C ARG A 153 7.39 5.46 0.72
N LEU A 154 7.64 5.60 -0.57
CA LEU A 154 7.21 6.75 -1.38
C LEU A 154 6.37 6.27 -2.55
N GLY A 155 5.14 6.77 -2.64
CA GLY A 155 4.24 6.55 -3.74
C GLY A 155 3.96 7.85 -4.48
N LEU A 156 4.09 7.86 -5.80
CA LEU A 156 3.92 9.05 -6.63
C LEU A 156 3.04 8.74 -7.84
N SER A 157 2.09 9.64 -8.07
CA SER A 157 1.29 9.72 -9.29
C SER A 157 1.23 11.19 -9.70
N PHE A 158 1.31 11.48 -10.99
CA PHE A 158 1.33 12.85 -11.52
C PHE A 158 0.07 13.13 -12.35
N ASP A 159 -0.36 14.39 -12.48
CA ASP A 159 -1.45 14.85 -13.37
C ASP A 159 -1.00 15.26 -14.75
N GLY A 160 0.28 15.24 -15.02
CA GLY A 160 0.83 15.77 -16.24
C GLY A 160 2.14 15.12 -16.62
N PRO A 161 2.60 15.39 -17.85
CA PRO A 161 3.87 14.89 -18.33
C PRO A 161 5.03 15.41 -17.49
N ILE A 162 6.09 14.61 -17.40
CA ILE A 162 7.33 14.97 -16.73
C ILE A 162 8.34 15.40 -17.79
N ASP A 163 8.38 16.70 -18.08
CA ASP A 163 9.24 17.25 -19.14
C ASP A 163 10.74 17.25 -18.76
N ASP A 164 11.06 17.44 -17.47
CA ASP A 164 12.43 17.44 -16.97
C ASP A 164 12.61 16.44 -15.81
N PRO A 165 13.82 15.86 -15.64
CA PRO A 165 14.13 14.99 -14.51
C PRO A 165 13.74 15.60 -13.15
N LEU A 166 13.06 14.80 -12.33
CA LEU A 166 12.69 15.19 -10.97
C LEU A 166 13.86 14.89 -10.00
N PRO A 167 14.19 15.82 -9.09
CA PRO A 167 15.28 15.63 -8.15
C PRO A 167 14.98 14.50 -7.17
N ALA A 168 16.04 13.84 -6.71
CA ALA A 168 15.94 12.84 -5.66
C ALA A 168 15.61 13.51 -4.31
N PRO A 169 14.59 13.04 -3.57
CA PRO A 169 14.44 13.43 -2.19
C PRO A 169 15.59 12.86 -1.35
N ASP A 170 16.08 13.64 -0.37
CA ASP A 170 17.03 13.15 0.62
C ASP A 170 16.31 12.23 1.62
N ALA A 171 16.27 10.94 1.28
CA ALA A 171 15.53 9.91 2.00
C ALA A 171 16.40 8.65 2.24
N PRO A 172 17.30 8.66 3.23
CA PRO A 172 18.28 7.58 3.43
C PRO A 172 17.66 6.22 3.82
N LEU A 173 16.45 6.25 4.38
CA LEU A 173 15.70 5.06 4.81
C LEU A 173 14.74 4.53 3.75
N LEU A 174 14.70 5.12 2.54
CA LEU A 174 13.77 4.72 1.49
C LEU A 174 14.07 3.28 1.05
N ARG A 175 13.04 2.44 1.01
CA ARG A 175 13.12 1.01 0.64
C ARG A 175 12.03 0.57 -0.31
N ALA A 176 10.88 1.25 -0.33
CA ALA A 176 9.81 0.96 -1.28
C ALA A 176 9.42 2.19 -2.09
N VAL A 177 9.22 2.00 -3.38
CA VAL A 177 8.71 3.03 -4.28
C VAL A 177 7.50 2.48 -5.04
N ALA A 178 6.45 3.29 -5.16
CA ALA A 178 5.31 3.03 -6.03
C ALA A 178 5.16 4.18 -7.03
N LEU A 179 5.13 3.89 -8.31
CA LEU A 179 5.00 4.88 -9.39
C LEU A 179 3.81 4.54 -10.27
N ASP A 180 3.16 5.59 -10.78
CA ASP A 180 2.06 5.50 -11.72
C ASP A 180 2.36 6.37 -12.95
N PHE A 181 2.54 5.73 -14.11
CA PHE A 181 2.94 6.36 -15.39
C PHE A 181 1.74 6.63 -16.31
N ASN A 182 0.62 7.14 -15.79
CA ASN A 182 -0.59 7.48 -16.58
C ASN A 182 -0.34 8.39 -17.81
N TYR A 183 0.82 9.02 -17.93
CA TYR A 183 1.23 9.90 -19.03
C TYR A 183 2.58 9.42 -19.57
N GLU A 184 2.87 9.62 -20.86
CA GLU A 184 4.18 9.29 -21.46
C GLU A 184 5.30 9.99 -20.68
N THR A 185 5.99 9.27 -19.80
CA THR A 185 7.07 9.83 -18.98
C THR A 185 8.40 9.56 -19.67
N GLN A 186 8.92 10.56 -20.39
CA GLN A 186 10.25 10.47 -21.00
C GLN A 186 11.40 10.69 -20.00
N SER A 187 11.10 11.07 -18.75
CA SER A 187 12.10 11.44 -17.76
C SER A 187 12.03 10.58 -16.49
N PRO A 188 13.07 9.80 -16.16
CA PRO A 188 13.09 9.03 -14.91
C PRO A 188 13.27 9.97 -13.71
N ILE A 189 12.50 9.71 -12.66
CA ILE A 189 12.72 10.31 -11.34
C ILE A 189 14.07 9.82 -10.83
N ALA A 190 14.96 10.72 -10.42
CA ALA A 190 16.23 10.33 -9.82
C ALA A 190 15.93 9.76 -8.42
N LEU A 191 15.92 8.44 -8.28
CA LEU A 191 15.71 7.76 -6.99
C LEU A 191 16.92 6.88 -6.66
N PRO A 192 17.14 6.56 -5.38
CA PRO A 192 18.18 5.63 -4.95
C PRO A 192 17.83 4.17 -5.30
N TRP A 193 17.64 3.87 -6.58
CA TRP A 193 17.19 2.59 -7.15
C TRP A 193 17.92 1.38 -6.57
N ALA A 194 19.24 1.47 -6.44
CA ALA A 194 20.09 0.38 -5.94
C ALA A 194 19.75 -0.08 -4.51
N TYR A 195 19.11 0.77 -3.68
CA TYR A 195 18.78 0.47 -2.29
C TYR A 195 17.33 0.02 -2.08
N LEU A 196 16.53 -0.01 -3.15
CA LEU A 196 15.13 -0.41 -3.07
C LEU A 196 14.99 -1.93 -2.94
N THR A 197 14.08 -2.35 -2.07
CA THR A 197 13.69 -3.75 -1.86
C THR A 197 12.28 -4.03 -2.36
N SER A 198 11.48 -2.99 -2.62
CA SER A 198 10.13 -3.09 -3.13
C SER A 198 9.89 -2.03 -4.20
N LEU A 199 9.36 -2.43 -5.35
CA LEU A 199 9.02 -1.52 -6.45
C LEU A 199 7.66 -1.88 -7.01
N THR A 200 6.78 -0.90 -7.11
CA THR A 200 5.51 -1.01 -7.83
C THR A 200 5.52 0.03 -8.94
N ILE A 201 5.26 -0.37 -10.18
CA ILE A 201 5.06 0.56 -11.29
C ILE A 201 3.80 0.14 -12.03
N ILE A 202 2.80 1.02 -12.06
CA ILE A 202 1.56 0.80 -12.82
C ILE A 202 1.53 1.72 -14.04
N ASN A 203 0.77 1.32 -15.06
CA ASN A 203 0.62 2.04 -16.32
C ASN A 203 1.93 2.27 -17.08
N THR A 204 2.86 1.31 -17.01
CA THR A 204 4.19 1.44 -17.65
C THR A 204 4.33 0.54 -18.88
N THR A 205 5.30 0.84 -19.72
CA THR A 205 5.75 -0.04 -20.79
C THR A 205 7.01 -0.81 -20.39
N PRO A 206 7.34 -1.92 -21.07
CA PRO A 206 8.61 -2.60 -20.85
C PRO A 206 9.84 -1.72 -21.09
N GLU A 207 9.79 -0.76 -22.03
CA GLU A 207 10.89 0.19 -22.31
C GLU A 207 11.15 1.14 -21.16
N GLU A 208 10.08 1.63 -20.53
CA GLU A 208 10.16 2.56 -19.41
C GLU A 208 10.64 1.88 -18.14
N CYS A 209 10.14 0.68 -17.85
CA CYS A 209 10.47 -0.01 -16.61
C CYS A 209 11.82 -0.75 -16.68
N ALA A 210 12.28 -1.22 -17.86
CA ALA A 210 13.51 -2.00 -17.99
C ALA A 210 14.78 -1.30 -17.42
N PRO A 211 15.07 -0.02 -17.75
CA PRO A 211 16.21 0.69 -17.18
C PRO A 211 16.15 0.83 -15.66
N LEU A 212 14.94 0.90 -15.09
CA LEU A 212 14.73 0.97 -13.65
C LEU A 212 14.98 -0.39 -12.99
N LEU A 213 14.49 -1.46 -13.61
CA LEU A 213 14.72 -2.85 -13.15
C LEU A 213 16.22 -3.19 -13.17
N GLN A 214 16.96 -2.76 -14.19
CA GLN A 214 18.41 -2.97 -14.27
C GLN A 214 19.20 -2.28 -13.13
N GLN A 215 18.66 -1.21 -12.54
CA GLN A 215 19.29 -0.48 -11.43
C GLN A 215 18.89 -1.02 -10.05
N THR A 216 17.94 -1.94 -9.96
CA THR A 216 17.27 -2.33 -8.71
C THR A 216 17.59 -3.78 -8.28
N LEU A 217 18.89 -4.08 -8.18
CA LEU A 217 19.41 -5.44 -7.92
C LEU A 217 19.04 -6.02 -6.54
N ASN A 218 18.58 -5.17 -5.61
CA ASN A 218 18.17 -5.56 -4.26
C ASN A 218 16.66 -5.76 -4.10
N LEU A 219 15.89 -5.74 -5.19
CA LEU A 219 14.45 -5.99 -5.13
C LEU A 219 14.15 -7.38 -4.61
N VAL A 220 13.23 -7.41 -3.64
CA VAL A 220 12.61 -8.61 -3.07
C VAL A 220 11.16 -8.72 -3.54
N HIS A 221 10.48 -7.58 -3.67
CA HIS A 221 9.10 -7.49 -4.15
C HIS A 221 9.03 -6.56 -5.37
N CYS A 222 8.39 -7.01 -6.44
CA CYS A 222 8.15 -6.19 -7.62
C CYS A 222 6.70 -6.37 -8.08
N GLU A 223 6.05 -5.27 -8.44
CA GLU A 223 4.72 -5.26 -9.06
C GLU A 223 4.76 -4.37 -10.30
N LEU A 224 4.35 -4.91 -11.44
CA LEU A 224 4.30 -4.18 -12.70
C LEU A 224 2.90 -4.28 -13.31
N GLY A 225 2.37 -3.14 -13.74
CA GLY A 225 1.15 -3.03 -14.55
C GLY A 225 1.49 -2.52 -15.94
N LEU A 226 1.53 -3.43 -16.92
CA LEU A 226 1.96 -3.15 -18.28
C LEU A 226 0.80 -2.73 -19.18
N VAL A 227 0.99 -1.70 -20.01
CA VAL A 227 -0.06 -1.13 -20.89
C VAL A 227 0.27 -1.13 -22.38
N HIS A 228 1.47 -1.52 -22.81
CA HIS A 228 1.85 -1.64 -24.24
C HIS A 228 2.87 -2.76 -24.46
N ASN A 229 3.00 -3.20 -25.72
CA ASN A 229 3.85 -4.32 -26.13
C ASN A 229 5.01 -3.92 -27.05
N ASP A 230 6.00 -4.81 -27.07
CA ASP A 230 6.92 -5.12 -28.16
C ASP A 230 7.97 -4.07 -28.56
N THR A 231 9.08 -4.15 -27.84
CA THR A 231 10.40 -3.75 -28.32
C THR A 231 11.47 -4.73 -27.87
N VAL A 232 12.64 -4.64 -28.52
CA VAL A 232 13.81 -5.45 -28.18
C VAL A 232 14.37 -4.94 -26.85
N LEU A 233 14.16 -5.73 -25.80
CA LEU A 233 14.71 -5.44 -24.48
C LEU A 233 16.04 -6.17 -24.29
N GLN A 234 16.89 -5.58 -23.46
CA GLN A 234 18.08 -6.26 -22.95
C GLN A 234 17.69 -7.23 -21.83
N ASP A 235 18.56 -8.20 -21.54
CA ASP A 235 18.37 -9.09 -20.40
C ASP A 235 18.34 -8.29 -19.08
N ILE A 236 17.39 -8.65 -18.21
CA ILE A 236 17.16 -8.03 -16.92
C ILE A 236 17.33 -9.11 -15.85
N THR A 237 18.31 -8.92 -14.96
CA THR A 237 18.56 -9.86 -13.85
C THR A 237 18.18 -9.22 -12.53
N LEU A 238 17.25 -9.86 -11.80
CA LEU A 238 16.80 -9.45 -10.48
C LEU A 238 17.09 -10.60 -9.50
N PRO A 239 18.34 -10.67 -8.97
CA PRO A 239 18.85 -11.86 -8.32
C PRO A 239 18.18 -12.18 -6.98
N ARG A 240 17.59 -11.17 -6.32
CA ARG A 240 16.97 -11.27 -4.99
C ARG A 240 15.44 -11.24 -5.02
N LEU A 241 14.84 -11.21 -6.21
CA LEU A 241 13.39 -11.07 -6.33
C LEU A 241 12.70 -12.35 -5.87
N GLU A 242 11.93 -12.25 -4.79
CA GLU A 242 11.19 -13.37 -4.20
C GLU A 242 9.71 -13.36 -4.58
N SER A 243 9.14 -12.17 -4.78
CA SER A 243 7.73 -11.98 -5.13
C SER A 243 7.60 -11.08 -6.34
N PHE A 244 6.91 -11.55 -7.36
CA PHE A 244 6.66 -10.79 -8.57
C PHE A 244 5.18 -10.81 -8.95
N ILE A 245 4.61 -9.63 -9.13
CA ILE A 245 3.24 -9.42 -9.59
C ILE A 245 3.30 -8.75 -10.95
N LEU A 246 2.70 -9.37 -11.96
CA LEU A 246 2.70 -8.88 -13.32
C LEU A 246 1.27 -8.83 -13.84
N THR A 247 0.77 -7.62 -14.02
CA THR A 247 -0.57 -7.34 -14.55
C THR A 247 -0.45 -6.66 -15.91
N VAL A 248 -1.48 -6.84 -16.73
CA VAL A 248 -1.52 -6.32 -18.09
C VAL A 248 -2.89 -5.70 -18.34
N GLY A 249 -2.93 -4.48 -18.85
CA GLY A 249 -4.15 -3.89 -19.40
C GLY A 249 -4.39 -4.38 -20.83
N GLY A 250 -5.61 -4.64 -21.27
CA GLY A 250 -5.88 -4.98 -22.68
C GLY A 250 -5.43 -6.40 -23.13
N TYR A 251 -5.07 -6.55 -24.42
CA TYR A 251 -4.80 -7.84 -25.07
C TYR A 251 -3.30 -8.08 -25.37
N TYR A 252 -2.38 -7.65 -24.49
CA TYR A 252 -0.94 -7.74 -24.73
C TYR A 252 -0.32 -9.08 -24.32
N SER A 253 0.86 -9.39 -24.87
CA SER A 253 1.58 -10.64 -24.64
C SER A 253 2.73 -10.44 -23.66
N LEU A 254 2.76 -11.23 -22.59
CA LEU A 254 3.89 -11.20 -21.65
C LEU A 254 5.13 -11.99 -22.12
N THR A 255 5.02 -12.76 -23.21
CA THR A 255 6.06 -13.70 -23.64
C THR A 255 7.43 -13.04 -23.86
N SER A 256 7.48 -11.93 -24.61
CA SER A 256 8.73 -11.23 -24.94
C SER A 256 9.40 -10.64 -23.69
N PHE A 257 8.61 -10.11 -22.76
CA PHE A 257 9.11 -9.53 -21.51
C PHE A 257 9.63 -10.61 -20.55
N LEU A 258 8.89 -11.71 -20.40
CA LEU A 258 9.35 -12.86 -19.61
C LEU A 258 10.63 -13.48 -20.18
N ALA A 259 10.79 -13.46 -21.51
CA ALA A 259 11.95 -14.04 -22.17
C ALA A 259 13.27 -13.31 -21.83
N VAL A 260 13.24 -12.04 -21.42
CA VAL A 260 14.44 -11.27 -21.05
C VAL A 260 14.71 -11.26 -19.54
N LEU A 261 13.78 -11.74 -18.72
CA LEU A 261 13.92 -11.74 -17.26
C LEU A 261 14.72 -12.94 -16.74
N GLN A 262 15.54 -12.68 -15.72
CA GLN A 262 16.28 -13.67 -14.93
C GLN A 262 16.03 -13.41 -13.45
N VAL A 263 15.24 -14.28 -12.82
CA VAL A 263 14.74 -14.11 -11.44
C VAL A 263 14.96 -15.39 -10.60
N PRO A 264 16.22 -15.77 -10.31
CA PRO A 264 16.53 -17.08 -9.74
C PRO A 264 15.95 -17.33 -8.35
N SER A 265 15.70 -16.28 -7.57
CA SER A 265 15.16 -16.38 -6.21
C SER A 265 13.63 -16.32 -6.15
N LEU A 266 12.93 -16.35 -7.28
CA LEU A 266 11.48 -16.15 -7.32
C LEU A 266 10.73 -17.32 -6.65
N ARG A 267 9.86 -16.99 -5.71
CA ARG A 267 9.03 -17.94 -4.93
C ARG A 267 7.54 -17.72 -5.16
N ILE A 268 7.13 -16.47 -5.29
CA ILE A 268 5.72 -16.08 -5.46
C ILE A 268 5.58 -15.36 -6.79
N LEU A 269 4.78 -15.92 -7.70
CA LEU A 269 4.44 -15.30 -8.97
C LEU A 269 2.93 -15.09 -9.06
N ARG A 270 2.51 -13.85 -9.28
CA ARG A 270 1.13 -13.53 -9.67
C ARG A 270 1.16 -12.93 -11.06
N ILE A 271 0.45 -13.51 -12.00
CA ILE A 271 0.55 -13.12 -13.41
C ILE A 271 -0.82 -13.10 -14.08
N ALA A 272 -1.08 -12.06 -14.86
CA ALA A 272 -2.24 -12.01 -15.73
C ALA A 272 -2.14 -13.07 -16.85
N ASP A 273 -3.24 -13.74 -17.15
CA ASP A 273 -3.38 -14.68 -18.28
C ASP A 273 -3.49 -13.91 -19.61
N ALA A 274 -2.43 -13.18 -19.91
CA ALA A 274 -2.28 -12.28 -21.06
C ALA A 274 -1.24 -12.88 -22.01
N PHE A 275 -1.58 -14.02 -22.60
CA PHE A 275 -0.74 -14.74 -23.58
C PHE A 275 -1.53 -14.97 -24.87
N PRO A 276 -1.02 -14.55 -26.03
CA PRO A 276 -1.66 -14.83 -27.31
C PRO A 276 -1.52 -16.31 -27.69
N GLY A 277 -2.61 -16.91 -28.16
CA GLY A 277 -2.62 -18.27 -28.69
C GLY A 277 -2.76 -19.37 -27.64
N ASN A 278 -2.31 -20.58 -27.98
CA ASN A 278 -2.64 -21.82 -27.26
C ASN A 278 -1.60 -22.25 -26.22
N SER A 279 -0.50 -21.52 -25.98
CA SER A 279 0.52 -21.97 -25.01
C SER A 279 1.03 -20.95 -23.96
N PRO A 280 0.16 -20.22 -23.25
CA PRO A 280 0.53 -19.46 -22.04
C PRO A 280 1.42 -20.26 -21.07
N VAL A 281 1.06 -21.52 -20.93
CA VAL A 281 1.71 -22.51 -20.08
C VAL A 281 3.16 -22.79 -20.52
N GLU A 282 3.44 -22.81 -21.82
CA GLU A 282 4.80 -23.07 -22.33
C GLU A 282 5.71 -21.85 -22.16
N SER A 283 5.20 -20.65 -22.39
CA SER A 283 5.94 -19.41 -22.12
C SER A 283 6.33 -19.34 -20.64
N LEU A 284 5.39 -19.63 -19.74
CA LEU A 284 5.65 -19.64 -18.31
C LEU A 284 6.63 -20.75 -17.90
N ARG A 285 6.48 -21.96 -18.48
CA ARG A 285 7.41 -23.08 -18.24
C ARG A 285 8.83 -22.72 -18.68
N SER A 286 8.96 -22.10 -19.85
CA SER A 286 10.25 -21.65 -20.38
C SER A 286 10.88 -20.59 -19.49
N PHE A 287 10.09 -19.64 -18.99
CA PHE A 287 10.54 -18.62 -18.04
C PHE A 287 11.03 -19.22 -16.71
N ILE A 288 10.28 -20.14 -16.11
CA ILE A 288 10.66 -20.81 -14.86
C ILE A 288 11.95 -21.61 -15.06
N ALA A 289 12.02 -22.39 -16.14
CA ALA A 289 13.21 -23.17 -16.47
C ALA A 289 14.44 -22.29 -16.73
N LYS A 290 14.27 -21.19 -17.49
CA LYS A 290 15.35 -20.23 -17.78
C LYS A 290 15.85 -19.53 -16.52
N SER A 291 14.93 -19.15 -15.62
CA SER A 291 15.30 -18.46 -14.37
C SER A 291 15.88 -19.41 -13.33
N GLY A 292 15.62 -20.72 -13.42
CA GLY A 292 16.04 -21.71 -12.43
C GLY A 292 15.37 -21.53 -11.06
N CYS A 293 14.24 -20.81 -11.02
CA CYS A 293 13.52 -20.53 -9.78
C CYS A 293 12.61 -21.69 -9.37
N THR A 294 12.26 -21.74 -8.08
CA THR A 294 11.34 -22.74 -7.52
C THR A 294 10.14 -22.03 -6.91
N LEU A 295 9.01 -22.04 -7.61
CA LEU A 295 7.79 -21.38 -7.16
C LEU A 295 7.11 -22.16 -6.05
N GLU A 296 6.81 -21.46 -4.96
CA GLU A 296 5.94 -21.91 -3.86
C GLU A 296 4.48 -21.53 -4.13
N GLU A 297 4.27 -20.42 -4.83
CA GLU A 297 2.96 -19.88 -5.15
C GLU A 297 2.90 -19.36 -6.59
N LEU A 298 1.89 -19.80 -7.33
CA LEU A 298 1.50 -19.27 -8.64
C LEU A 298 0.03 -18.87 -8.59
N ALA A 299 -0.25 -17.59 -8.80
CA ALA A 299 -1.61 -17.09 -8.99
C ALA A 299 -1.76 -16.59 -10.43
N VAL A 300 -2.64 -17.24 -11.19
CA VAL A 300 -3.01 -16.77 -12.53
C VAL A 300 -4.26 -15.91 -12.39
N THR A 301 -4.21 -14.67 -12.86
CA THR A 301 -5.34 -13.73 -12.83
C THR A 301 -5.88 -13.51 -14.24
N GLY A 302 -7.15 -13.13 -14.41
CA GLY A 302 -7.71 -12.87 -15.74
C GLY A 302 -9.11 -13.46 -15.93
N THR A 303 -9.49 -13.72 -17.17
CA THR A 303 -10.79 -14.31 -17.51
C THR A 303 -10.80 -15.81 -17.26
N ARG A 304 -11.85 -16.28 -16.61
CA ARG A 304 -12.03 -17.69 -16.24
C ARG A 304 -12.06 -18.60 -17.48
N SER A 305 -11.26 -19.67 -17.46
CA SER A 305 -11.36 -20.76 -18.43
C SER A 305 -10.97 -22.08 -17.75
N THR A 306 -11.94 -22.97 -17.55
CA THR A 306 -11.70 -24.27 -16.90
C THR A 306 -10.67 -25.12 -17.65
N GLU A 307 -10.64 -25.02 -18.98
CA GLU A 307 -9.65 -25.70 -19.82
C GLU A 307 -8.23 -25.17 -19.58
N ARG A 308 -8.07 -23.85 -19.44
CA ARG A 308 -6.76 -23.24 -19.14
C ARG A 308 -6.32 -23.54 -17.72
N ASP A 309 -7.20 -23.40 -16.74
CA ASP A 309 -6.90 -23.70 -15.34
C ASP A 309 -6.37 -25.14 -15.20
N GLU A 310 -6.99 -26.08 -15.93
CA GLU A 310 -6.56 -27.47 -15.96
C GLU A 310 -5.21 -27.65 -16.67
N ALA A 311 -4.97 -26.95 -17.79
CA ALA A 311 -3.66 -26.94 -18.44
C ALA A 311 -2.54 -26.44 -17.50
N TYR A 312 -2.80 -25.41 -16.69
CA TYR A 312 -1.87 -24.94 -15.67
C TYR A 312 -1.64 -25.99 -14.57
N ARG A 313 -2.71 -26.63 -14.05
CA ARG A 313 -2.56 -27.70 -13.04
C ARG A 313 -1.73 -28.87 -13.54
N GLN A 314 -1.98 -29.32 -14.77
CA GLN A 314 -1.24 -30.41 -15.39
C GLN A 314 0.23 -30.05 -15.65
N ALA A 315 0.50 -28.79 -15.98
CA ALA A 315 1.84 -28.33 -16.29
C ALA A 315 2.71 -28.06 -15.06
N PHE A 316 2.10 -27.66 -13.95
CA PHE A 316 2.78 -27.26 -12.72
C PHE A 316 2.33 -28.04 -11.48
N PRO A 317 2.35 -29.40 -11.51
CA PRO A 317 1.85 -30.22 -10.41
C PRO A 317 2.68 -30.10 -9.13
N SER A 318 3.93 -29.60 -9.23
CA SER A 318 4.85 -29.45 -8.11
C SER A 318 4.67 -28.14 -7.34
N ILE A 319 3.88 -27.18 -7.84
CA ILE A 319 3.67 -25.88 -7.16
C ILE A 319 2.64 -26.08 -6.03
N PRO A 320 3.01 -25.87 -4.75
CA PRO A 320 2.11 -26.13 -3.62
C PRO A 320 0.84 -25.27 -3.61
N ARG A 321 0.96 -24.01 -4.01
CA ARG A 321 -0.15 -23.04 -4.02
C ARG A 321 -0.40 -22.56 -5.43
N LEU A 322 -1.31 -23.23 -6.12
CA LEU A 322 -1.80 -22.81 -7.43
C LEU A 322 -3.20 -22.25 -7.29
N SER A 323 -3.39 -20.98 -7.65
CA SER A 323 -4.66 -20.29 -7.51
C SER A 323 -5.09 -19.60 -8.81
N PHE A 324 -6.41 -19.52 -9.00
CA PHE A 324 -7.09 -18.95 -10.15
C PHE A 324 -8.17 -17.98 -9.64
N PRO A 325 -8.75 -17.12 -10.50
CA PRO A 325 -9.80 -16.19 -10.08
C PRO A 325 -10.97 -16.96 -9.43
N SER A 326 -11.35 -16.57 -8.21
CA SER A 326 -12.49 -17.15 -7.49
C SER A 326 -13.82 -16.80 -8.16
N GLU A 327 -14.80 -17.71 -8.09
CA GLU A 327 -16.19 -17.47 -8.54
C GLU A 327 -16.86 -16.27 -7.85
#